data_AF-A0A964Q9Z8-F1
#
_entry.id   AF-A0A964Q9Z8-F1
#
_cell.length_a   1.000
_cell.length_b   1.000
_cell.length_c   1.000
_cell.angle_alpha   90.00
_cell.angle_beta   90.00
_cell.angle_gamma   90.00
#
_symmetry.space_group_name_H-M   'P 1'
#
loop_
_entity.id
_entity.type
_entity.pdbx_description
1 polymer ?
#
loop_
_entity_poly.entity_id
_entity_poly.type
_entity_poly.pdbx_seq_one_letter_code
_entity_poly.pdbx_strand_id
1 'polypeptide(L)'
;MRRSLALTLALSATLLTLACGDGSPSGLATGGSGNVVIAVTSVVTPTFSWTGGNARRLTVTSSSGAGIYWDVETLNATTGFRSPAVHGVVTSGARENSPDVQLIQGTDFRLNVTIVDGSEGTRVFRP
;
A
#
# COMPACT_ATOMS: atom_id res chain seq x y z
N MET A 1 -2.59 -28.51 53.27
CA MET A 1 -1.89 -28.22 52.00
C MET A 1 -2.15 -26.77 51.62
N ARG A 2 -1.07 -26.06 51.32
CA ARG A 2 -0.83 -24.73 50.70
C ARG A 2 -1.99 -23.73 50.50
N ARG A 3 -1.78 -22.53 51.07
CA ARG A 3 -2.45 -21.25 50.81
C ARG A 3 -2.32 -20.82 49.34
N SER A 4 -3.34 -20.14 48.82
CA SER A 4 -3.18 -19.20 47.70
C SER A 4 -4.16 -18.03 47.86
N LEU A 5 -3.65 -16.93 48.40
CA LEU A 5 -4.19 -15.59 48.22
C LEU A 5 -3.83 -15.15 46.79
N ALA A 6 -4.76 -14.58 46.02
CA ALA A 6 -4.42 -13.77 44.86
C ALA A 6 -5.46 -12.65 44.67
N LEU A 7 -5.01 -11.47 45.08
CA LEU A 7 -5.58 -10.14 44.96
C LEU A 7 -5.06 -9.53 43.65
N THR A 8 -5.89 -9.15 42.68
CA THR A 8 -5.49 -8.18 41.62
C THR A 8 -6.73 -7.70 40.84
N LEU A 9 -7.29 -6.55 41.22
CA LEU A 9 -7.08 -5.22 40.62
C LEU A 9 -8.00 -4.97 39.40
N ALA A 10 -9.07 -4.22 39.66
CA ALA A 10 -9.90 -3.62 38.62
C ALA A 10 -9.09 -2.54 37.88
N LEU A 11 -9.09 -2.59 36.55
CA LEU A 11 -8.59 -1.50 35.72
C LEU A 11 -9.73 -1.04 34.81
N SER A 12 -10.42 0.02 35.24
CA SER A 12 -11.31 0.81 34.39
C SER A 12 -10.46 1.58 33.37
N ALA A 13 -10.63 1.27 32.08
CA ALA A 13 -10.10 2.09 31.00
C ALA A 13 -11.26 2.81 30.32
N THR A 14 -11.49 4.05 30.72
CA THR A 14 -12.36 5.00 30.01
C THR A 14 -11.62 5.45 28.75
N LEU A 15 -12.00 4.92 27.58
CA LEU A 15 -11.53 5.45 26.30
C LEU A 15 -12.50 6.55 25.83
N LEU A 16 -12.16 7.80 26.14
CA LEU A 16 -12.60 8.95 25.36
C LEU A 16 -11.48 9.28 24.36
N THR A 17 -11.72 9.02 23.08
CA THR A 17 -11.01 9.72 22.01
C THR A 17 -12.05 10.24 21.03
N LEU A 18 -12.44 11.51 21.22
CA LEU A 18 -12.83 12.36 20.11
C LEU A 18 -11.60 12.51 19.20
N ALA A 19 -11.72 12.06 17.96
CA ALA A 19 -10.92 12.58 16.87
C ALA A 19 -11.86 12.83 15.69
N CYS A 20 -12.33 14.08 15.62
CA CYS A 20 -12.86 14.69 14.42
C CYS A 20 -11.73 14.75 13.39
N GLY A 21 -11.99 14.25 12.20
CA GLY A 21 -11.02 14.17 11.12
C GLY A 21 -11.75 13.80 9.85
N ASP A 22 -12.52 14.76 9.32
CA ASP A 22 -13.12 14.73 7.99
C ASP A 22 -12.02 14.71 6.92
N GLY A 23 -11.41 13.55 6.75
CA GLY A 23 -10.62 13.19 5.59
C GLY A 23 -11.21 11.89 5.07
N SER A 24 -12.21 12.00 4.20
CA SER A 24 -12.83 10.86 3.53
C SER A 24 -11.75 9.84 3.15
N PRO A 25 -11.83 8.57 3.58
CA PRO A 25 -10.83 7.60 3.17
C PRO A 25 -10.85 7.58 1.64
N SER A 26 -9.71 7.93 1.03
CA SER A 26 -9.56 8.01 -0.41
C SER A 26 -9.69 6.62 -1.03
N GLY A 27 -10.94 6.18 -1.21
CA GLY A 27 -11.40 5.03 -1.98
C GLY A 27 -10.63 3.74 -1.76
N LEU A 28 -11.26 2.78 -1.10
CA LEU A 28 -11.08 1.38 -1.48
C LEU A 28 -11.70 1.23 -2.89
N ALA A 29 -10.93 1.51 -3.94
CA ALA A 29 -11.38 1.18 -5.29
C ALA A 29 -10.94 -0.24 -5.60
N THR A 30 -11.89 -1.16 -5.52
CA THR A 30 -11.79 -2.51 -6.04
C THR A 30 -11.85 -2.43 -7.58
N GLY A 31 -10.70 -2.39 -8.23
CA GLY A 31 -10.58 -2.43 -9.69
C GLY A 31 -9.43 -3.33 -10.12
N GLY A 32 -9.72 -4.43 -10.82
CA GLY A 32 -8.71 -5.33 -11.37
C GLY A 32 -9.20 -6.77 -11.46
N SER A 33 -9.07 -7.36 -12.64
CA SER A 33 -9.45 -8.74 -12.98
C SER A 33 -8.63 -9.74 -12.16
N GLY A 34 -9.14 -10.09 -10.97
CA GLY A 34 -8.56 -11.05 -10.04
C GLY A 34 -8.23 -10.44 -8.68
N ASN A 35 -9.25 -10.10 -7.87
CA ASN A 35 -9.23 -9.80 -6.41
C ASN A 35 -8.01 -9.06 -5.78
N VAL A 36 -7.20 -8.32 -6.53
CA VAL A 36 -6.15 -7.45 -5.99
C VAL A 36 -6.81 -6.10 -5.67
N VAL A 37 -7.13 -5.91 -4.40
CA VAL A 37 -7.61 -4.63 -3.85
C VAL A 37 -6.40 -3.78 -3.56
N ILE A 38 -6.38 -2.54 -4.06
CA ILE A 38 -5.28 -1.61 -3.87
C ILE A 38 -5.76 -0.43 -3.04
N ALA A 39 -4.98 -0.05 -2.04
CA ALA A 39 -5.17 1.19 -1.28
C ALA A 39 -3.93 2.09 -1.39
N VAL A 40 -4.19 3.39 -1.54
CA VAL A 40 -3.17 4.41 -1.79
C VAL A 40 -3.45 5.61 -0.89
N THR A 41 -2.43 6.12 -0.20
CA THR A 41 -2.55 7.36 0.59
C THR A 41 -2.54 8.59 -0.31
N SER A 42 -3.32 9.62 0.01
CA SER A 42 -3.46 10.88 -0.77
C SER A 42 -2.36 11.91 -0.44
N VAL A 43 -1.10 11.53 -0.60
CA VAL A 43 0.06 12.42 -0.43
C VAL A 43 1.04 12.20 -1.57
N VAL A 44 1.90 13.18 -1.86
CA VAL A 44 2.87 13.13 -3.00
C VAL A 44 3.97 12.08 -2.85
N THR A 45 4.16 11.52 -1.65
CA THR A 45 4.96 10.32 -1.40
C THR A 45 4.04 9.20 -0.90
N PRO A 46 3.19 8.64 -1.77
CA PRO A 46 2.15 7.74 -1.33
C PRO A 46 2.71 6.40 -0.83
N THR A 47 2.01 5.82 0.13
CA THR A 47 2.15 4.41 0.49
C THR A 47 1.12 3.60 -0.29
N PHE A 48 1.59 2.57 -0.97
CA PHE A 48 0.81 1.63 -1.75
C PHE A 48 0.66 0.32 -0.99
N SER A 49 -0.58 -0.14 -0.81
CA SER A 49 -0.89 -1.44 -0.21
C SER A 49 -1.81 -2.25 -1.10
N TRP A 50 -1.70 -3.57 -1.04
CA TRP A 50 -2.46 -4.48 -1.89
C TRP A 50 -2.74 -5.83 -1.24
N THR A 51 -3.78 -6.51 -1.74
CA THR A 51 -4.09 -7.91 -1.42
C THR A 51 -3.50 -8.88 -2.47
N GLY A 52 -3.63 -10.18 -2.25
CA GLY A 52 -3.20 -11.21 -3.22
C GLY A 52 -1.78 -11.75 -2.99
N GLY A 53 -1.01 -11.18 -2.06
CA GLY A 53 0.30 -11.68 -1.67
C GLY A 53 1.46 -10.78 -2.10
N ASN A 54 2.63 -11.36 -2.35
CA ASN A 54 3.81 -10.59 -2.71
C ASN A 54 3.73 -10.10 -4.16
N ALA A 55 4.13 -8.86 -4.38
CA ALA A 55 4.20 -8.29 -5.72
C ALA A 55 5.46 -8.75 -6.44
N ARG A 56 5.31 -9.07 -7.71
CA ARG A 56 6.41 -9.21 -8.66
C ARG A 56 6.84 -7.85 -9.19
N ARG A 57 5.89 -6.94 -9.46
CA ARG A 57 6.14 -5.62 -10.02
C ARG A 57 5.12 -4.60 -9.53
N LEU A 58 5.57 -3.36 -9.37
CA LEU A 58 4.73 -2.20 -9.12
C LEU A 58 5.17 -1.09 -10.07
N THR A 59 4.22 -0.53 -10.82
CA THR A 59 4.49 0.56 -11.75
C THR A 59 3.51 1.71 -11.52
N VAL A 60 4.03 2.92 -11.44
CA VAL A 60 3.27 4.17 -11.41
C VAL A 60 3.43 4.86 -12.74
N THR A 61 2.33 5.19 -13.40
CA THR A 61 2.31 5.93 -14.66
C THR A 61 1.38 7.13 -14.58
N SER A 62 1.52 8.09 -15.49
CA SER A 62 0.46 9.07 -15.71
C SER A 62 -0.84 8.36 -16.10
N SER A 63 -1.99 8.79 -15.57
CA SER A 63 -3.29 8.24 -15.97
C SER A 63 -3.62 8.55 -17.45
N SER A 64 -3.05 9.64 -17.99
CA SER A 64 -3.15 9.99 -19.42
C SER A 64 -2.34 9.08 -20.35
N GLY A 65 -1.54 8.15 -19.80
CA GLY A 65 -0.69 7.22 -20.55
C GLY A 65 0.69 7.79 -20.93
N ALA A 66 0.97 9.05 -20.59
CA ALA A 66 2.26 9.68 -20.86
C ALA A 66 3.23 9.48 -19.68
N GLY A 67 4.08 8.46 -19.76
CA GLY A 67 5.27 8.34 -18.91
C GLY A 67 5.15 7.43 -17.68
N ILE A 68 6.28 6.81 -17.35
CA ILE A 68 6.52 6.04 -16.12
C ILE A 68 7.09 7.00 -15.08
N TYR A 69 6.47 7.02 -13.91
CA TYR A 69 6.88 7.85 -12.77
C TYR A 69 7.62 7.04 -11.72
N TRP A 70 7.42 5.73 -11.71
CA TRP A 70 8.18 4.82 -10.88
C TRP A 70 7.95 3.39 -11.34
N ASP A 71 9.00 2.57 -11.35
CA ASP A 71 8.88 1.15 -11.69
C ASP A 71 9.85 0.32 -10.85
N VAL A 72 9.29 -0.56 -10.04
CA VAL A 72 10.05 -1.48 -9.20
C VAL A 72 9.64 -2.92 -9.49
N GLU A 73 10.64 -3.78 -9.58
CA GLU A 73 10.47 -5.20 -9.90
C GLU A 73 11.29 -6.05 -8.93
N THR A 74 10.74 -7.20 -8.54
CA THR A 74 11.45 -8.14 -7.69
C THR A 74 12.72 -8.68 -8.37
N LEU A 75 13.76 -8.93 -7.58
CA LEU A 75 14.95 -9.67 -7.99
C LEU A 75 14.68 -11.18 -8.11
N ASN A 76 13.62 -11.69 -7.46
CA ASN A 76 13.24 -13.10 -7.49
C ASN A 76 11.73 -13.23 -7.72
N ALA A 77 11.36 -13.63 -8.95
CA ALA A 77 9.97 -13.73 -9.38
C ALA A 77 9.13 -14.75 -8.59
N THR A 78 9.76 -15.69 -7.88
CA THR A 78 9.07 -16.70 -7.06
C THR A 78 8.72 -16.17 -5.68
N THR A 79 9.53 -15.26 -5.11
CA THR A 79 9.27 -14.72 -3.77
C THR A 79 8.58 -13.37 -3.81
N GLY A 80 8.86 -12.51 -4.81
CA GLY A 80 8.34 -11.16 -4.86
C GLY A 80 8.83 -10.26 -3.72
N PHE A 81 8.22 -9.07 -3.60
CA PHE A 81 8.37 -8.16 -2.47
C PHE A 81 7.03 -7.91 -1.78
N ARG A 82 7.07 -7.54 -0.50
CA ARG A 82 5.87 -7.45 0.36
C ARG A 82 5.17 -6.11 0.24
N SER A 83 3.87 -6.14 0.51
CA SER A 83 3.07 -4.96 0.83
C SER A 83 3.31 -4.50 2.28
N PRO A 84 3.28 -3.20 2.59
CA PRO A 84 3.15 -2.05 1.69
C PRO A 84 4.49 -1.62 1.06
N ALA A 85 4.42 -0.81 0.00
CA ALA A 85 5.56 -0.13 -0.61
C ALA A 85 5.37 1.40 -0.55
N VAL A 86 6.45 2.16 -0.41
CA VAL A 86 6.44 3.63 -0.40
C VAL A 86 7.04 4.13 -1.70
N HIS A 87 6.36 5.07 -2.38
CA HIS A 87 6.85 5.66 -3.63
C HIS A 87 8.26 6.22 -3.46
N GLY A 88 9.15 5.91 -4.41
CA GLY A 88 10.56 6.31 -4.39
C GLY A 88 11.45 5.50 -3.44
N VAL A 89 10.92 4.49 -2.74
CA VAL A 89 11.70 3.61 -1.87
C VAL A 89 11.78 2.22 -2.47
N VAL A 90 12.98 1.82 -2.91
CA VAL A 90 13.22 0.46 -3.41
C VAL A 90 13.04 -0.54 -2.28
N THR A 91 12.01 -1.39 -2.40
CA THR A 91 11.69 -2.39 -1.38
C THR A 91 12.77 -3.48 -1.34
N SER A 92 13.02 -4.05 -0.16
CA SER A 92 13.99 -5.16 -0.03
C SER A 92 13.66 -6.31 -0.97
N GLY A 93 14.67 -6.82 -1.68
CA GLY A 93 14.49 -7.87 -2.68
C GLY A 93 13.91 -7.38 -4.02
N ALA A 94 13.85 -6.07 -4.24
CA ALA A 94 13.48 -5.46 -5.52
C ALA A 94 14.64 -4.62 -6.09
N ARG A 95 14.53 -4.29 -7.38
CA ARG A 95 15.31 -3.27 -8.07
C ARG A 95 14.39 -2.21 -8.64
N GLU A 96 14.94 -1.03 -8.83
CA GLU A 96 14.30 0.03 -9.60
C GLU A 96 14.68 -0.12 -11.07
N ASN A 97 13.66 -0.22 -11.94
CA ASN A 97 13.83 -0.32 -13.39
C ASN A 97 13.65 1.05 -14.07
N SER A 98 12.93 1.98 -13.44
CA SER A 98 12.80 3.36 -13.90
C SER A 98 12.88 4.29 -12.70
N PRO A 99 13.68 5.36 -12.79
CA PRO A 99 13.93 6.25 -11.66
C PRO A 99 12.62 6.84 -11.14
N ASP A 100 12.58 7.08 -9.85
CA ASP A 100 11.50 7.83 -9.23
C ASP A 100 11.38 9.24 -9.84
N VAL A 101 10.14 9.60 -10.15
CA VAL A 101 9.74 10.94 -10.54
C VAL A 101 8.74 11.43 -9.51
N GLN A 102 8.97 12.64 -9.01
CA GLN A 102 8.10 13.27 -8.03
C GLN A 102 6.67 13.37 -8.56
N LEU A 103 5.71 12.93 -7.75
CA LEU A 103 4.29 13.07 -8.05
C LEU A 103 3.80 14.48 -7.76
N ILE A 104 2.86 14.96 -8.57
CA ILE A 104 2.29 16.30 -8.45
C ILE A 104 0.92 16.17 -7.77
N GLN A 105 0.72 16.94 -6.70
CA GLN A 105 -0.57 16.98 -6.00
C GLN A 105 -1.69 17.38 -6.96
N GLY A 106 -2.82 16.71 -6.84
CA GLY A 106 -3.97 16.99 -7.69
C GLY A 106 -3.81 16.52 -9.14
N THR A 107 -2.81 15.70 -9.47
CA THR A 107 -2.70 15.04 -10.79
C THR A 107 -3.08 13.57 -10.70
N ASP A 108 -3.79 13.04 -11.71
CA ASP A 108 -4.18 11.64 -11.73
C ASP A 108 -3.05 10.73 -12.23
N PHE A 109 -2.72 9.73 -11.42
CA PHE A 109 -1.77 8.68 -11.73
C PHE A 109 -2.46 7.33 -11.72
N ARG A 110 -1.84 6.35 -12.35
CA ARG A 110 -2.26 4.95 -12.33
C ARG A 110 -1.18 4.11 -11.68
N LEU A 111 -1.59 3.29 -10.73
CA LEU A 111 -0.79 2.26 -10.09
C LEU A 111 -1.20 0.90 -10.66
N ASN A 112 -0.24 0.15 -11.16
CA ASN A 112 -0.41 -1.25 -11.52
C ASN A 112 0.44 -2.11 -10.57
N VAL A 113 -0.16 -3.17 -10.04
CA VAL A 113 0.52 -4.16 -9.20
C VAL A 113 0.33 -5.54 -9.82
N THR A 114 1.42 -6.20 -10.15
CA THR A 114 1.42 -7.60 -10.62
C THR A 114 1.90 -8.48 -9.47
N ILE A 115 1.10 -9.46 -9.08
CA ILE A 115 1.40 -10.43 -8.01
C ILE A 115 2.22 -11.59 -8.56
N VAL A 116 2.98 -12.27 -7.69
CA VAL A 116 3.78 -13.45 -8.04
C VAL A 116 2.95 -14.55 -8.73
N ASP A 117 1.67 -14.71 -8.37
CA ASP A 117 0.76 -15.68 -8.97
C ASP A 117 0.23 -15.26 -10.37
N GLY A 118 0.60 -14.07 -10.85
CA GLY A 118 0.16 -13.50 -12.12
C GLY A 118 -1.11 -12.66 -12.03
N SER A 119 -1.77 -12.58 -10.87
CA SER A 119 -2.92 -11.70 -10.66
C SER A 119 -2.50 -10.22 -10.76
N GLU A 120 -3.38 -9.38 -11.28
CA GLU A 120 -3.09 -7.95 -11.46
C GLU A 120 -4.16 -7.06 -10.83
N GLY A 121 -3.70 -6.02 -10.14
CA GLY A 121 -4.52 -4.93 -9.63
C GLY A 121 -4.18 -3.62 -10.31
N THR A 122 -5.18 -2.77 -10.54
CA THR A 122 -4.97 -1.43 -11.09
C THR A 122 -5.79 -0.40 -10.33
N ARG A 123 -5.15 0.70 -9.92
CA ARG A 123 -5.84 1.81 -9.27
C ARG A 123 -5.41 3.15 -9.82
N VAL A 124 -6.38 3.95 -10.24
CA VAL A 124 -6.18 5.39 -10.45
C VAL A 124 -6.23 6.09 -9.10
N PHE A 125 -5.27 6.99 -8.85
CA PHE A 125 -5.17 7.76 -7.61
C PHE A 125 -4.71 9.18 -7.90
N ARG A 126 -4.98 10.07 -6.95
CA ARG A 126 -4.67 11.49 -7.02
C ARG A 126 -4.04 11.90 -5.69
N PRO A 127 -2.72 12.17 -5.64
CA PRO A 127 -2.04 12.69 -4.45
C PRO A 127 -2.61 14.02 -3.96
#